data_AF-A0A6P0U3L0-F1
#
_entry.id   AF-A0A6P0U3L0-F1
#
_cell.length_a   1.000
_cell.length_b   1.000
_cell.length_c   1.000
_cell.angle_alpha   90.00
_cell.angle_beta   90.00
_cell.angle_gamma   90.00
#
_symmetry.space_group_name_H-M   'P 1'
#
loop_
_entity.id
_entity.type
_entity.pdbx_description
1 polymer ?
#
loop_
_entity_poly.entity_id
_entity_poly.type
_entity_poly.pdbx_seq_one_letter_code
_entity_poly.pdbx_strand_id
1 'polypeptide(L)'
;PLFGWLSDRFKPHYIATLSYVLILIACILMANAQTGQVATYLIAFCLFWFCLGGWLAMAPTITLCFFNPDNYAQNYGIVFTAYGVGALIGTLLTGRIRDLFGSYNYVFYLMAFLALLGIVIAQVLLKRERVAEI
;
A
#
# COMPACT_ATOMS: atom_id res chain seq x y z
N PRO A 1 13.94 2.06 6.30
CA PRO A 1 14.72 3.31 6.47
C PRO A 1 14.32 4.45 5.51
N LEU A 2 14.24 4.23 4.19
CA LEU A 2 13.98 5.29 3.20
C LEU A 2 12.59 5.94 3.33
N PHE A 3 11.53 5.13 3.42
CA PHE A 3 10.17 5.63 3.66
C PHE A 3 9.99 6.26 5.06
N GLY A 4 10.77 5.83 6.05
CA GLY A 4 10.77 6.47 7.38
C GLY A 4 11.33 7.89 7.29
N TRP A 5 12.50 8.05 6.67
CA TRP A 5 13.08 9.38 6.41
C TRP A 5 12.18 10.28 5.55
N LEU A 6 11.47 9.69 4.58
CA LEU A 6 10.50 10.42 3.78
C LEU A 6 9.27 10.83 4.62
N SER A 7 8.82 9.96 5.53
CA SER A 7 7.72 10.19 6.49
C SER A 7 8.01 11.30 7.47
N ASP A 8 9.28 11.51 7.80
CA ASP A 8 9.67 12.59 8.70
C ASP A 8 9.71 13.97 8.01
N ARG A 9 9.76 14.02 6.67
CA ARG A 9 9.92 15.28 5.90
C ARG A 9 8.72 15.68 5.06
N PHE A 10 7.87 14.73 4.68
CA PHE A 10 6.74 14.97 3.79
C PHE A 10 5.42 14.65 4.48
N LYS A 11 4.35 15.31 4.02
CA LYS A 11 3.01 15.08 4.56
C LYS A 11 2.52 13.65 4.29
N PRO A 12 1.78 13.02 5.21
CA PRO A 12 1.26 11.66 5.07
C PRO A 12 0.63 11.32 3.71
N HIS A 13 -0.18 12.23 3.15
CA HIS A 13 -0.87 12.00 1.88
C HIS A 13 0.08 11.87 0.69
N TYR A 14 1.19 12.62 0.64
CA TYR A 14 2.16 12.53 -0.47
C TYR A 14 2.87 11.19 -0.47
N ILE A 15 3.20 10.68 0.71
CA ILE A 15 4.00 9.45 0.86
C ILE A 15 3.13 8.22 0.62
N ALA A 16 1.90 8.23 1.14
CA ALA A 16 0.91 7.21 0.81
C ALA A 16 0.64 7.17 -0.70
N THR A 17 0.46 8.35 -1.32
CA THR A 17 0.27 8.46 -2.78
C THR A 17 1.48 7.92 -3.55
N LEU A 18 2.70 8.28 -3.15
CA LEU A 18 3.93 7.78 -3.77
C LEU A 18 3.99 6.25 -3.70
N SER A 19 3.68 5.65 -2.55
CA SER A 19 3.65 4.20 -2.39
C SER A 19 2.63 3.55 -3.33
N TYR A 20 1.41 4.07 -3.41
CA TYR A 20 0.39 3.55 -4.32
C TYR A 20 0.76 3.73 -5.81
N VAL A 21 1.43 4.82 -6.17
CA VAL A 21 1.95 5.02 -7.54
C VAL A 21 3.04 3.99 -7.87
N LEU A 22 3.95 3.70 -6.95
CA LEU A 22 4.97 2.67 -7.14
C LEU A 22 4.34 1.27 -7.27
N ILE A 23 3.30 0.97 -6.48
CA ILE A 23 2.50 -0.26 -6.62
C ILE A 23 1.84 -0.31 -8.00
N LEU A 24 1.28 0.79 -8.50
CA LEU A 24 0.70 0.85 -9.85
C LEU A 24 1.72 0.55 -10.94
N ILE A 25 2.90 1.15 -10.86
CA ILE A 25 3.99 0.90 -11.81
C ILE A 25 4.37 -0.59 -11.77
N ALA A 26 4.52 -1.18 -10.58
CA ALA A 26 4.83 -2.59 -10.43
C ALA A 26 3.72 -3.49 -11.00
N CYS A 27 2.44 -3.14 -10.81
CA CYS A 27 1.30 -3.85 -11.41
C CYS A 27 1.32 -3.78 -12.94
N ILE A 28 1.60 -2.61 -13.52
CA ILE A 28 1.69 -2.43 -14.99
C ILE A 28 2.85 -3.26 -15.55
N LEU A 29 4.01 -3.25 -14.89
CA LEU A 29 5.15 -4.07 -15.28
C LEU A 29 4.80 -5.56 -15.26
N MET A 30 4.13 -6.04 -14.20
CA MET A 30 3.72 -7.44 -14.10
C MET A 30 2.61 -7.83 -15.07
N ALA A 31 1.66 -6.95 -15.36
CA ALA A 31 0.60 -7.22 -16.33
C ALA A 31 1.13 -7.37 -17.76
N ASN A 32 2.26 -6.73 -18.07
CA ASN A 32 2.94 -6.81 -19.37
C ASN A 32 4.10 -7.83 -19.38
N ALA A 33 4.46 -8.40 -18.23
CA ALA A 33 5.57 -9.34 -18.14
C ALA A 33 5.22 -10.65 -18.85
N GLN A 34 6.04 -11.04 -19.83
CA GLN A 34 5.91 -12.30 -20.55
C GLN A 34 6.87 -13.36 -19.98
N THR A 35 6.56 -14.63 -20.23
CA THR A 35 7.39 -15.76 -19.82
C THR A 35 8.83 -15.59 -20.32
N GLY A 36 9.80 -15.62 -19.40
CA GLY A 36 11.23 -15.40 -19.70
C GLY A 36 11.76 -13.99 -19.41
N GLN A 37 10.90 -13.01 -19.10
CA GLN A 37 11.33 -11.66 -18.72
C GLN A 37 11.69 -11.54 -17.22
N VAL A 38 12.77 -12.22 -16.82
CA VAL A 38 13.22 -12.26 -15.41
C VAL A 38 13.55 -10.86 -14.87
N ALA A 39 14.11 -9.97 -15.70
CA ALA A 39 14.46 -8.61 -15.28
C ALA A 39 13.21 -7.79 -14.90
N THR A 40 12.16 -7.81 -15.72
CA THR A 40 10.89 -7.12 -15.45
C THR A 40 10.25 -7.62 -14.16
N TYR A 41 10.24 -8.94 -13.97
CA TYR A 41 9.76 -9.56 -12.75
C TYR A 41 10.55 -9.10 -11.52
N LEU A 42 11.88 -9.09 -11.60
CA LEU A 42 12.75 -8.72 -10.48
C LEU A 42 12.56 -7.25 -10.08
N ILE A 43 12.43 -6.34 -11.06
CA ILE A 43 12.15 -4.93 -10.81
C ILE A 43 10.79 -4.76 -10.12
N ALA A 44 9.75 -5.40 -10.64
CA ALA A 44 8.42 -5.32 -10.04
C ALA A 44 8.39 -5.93 -8.63
N PHE A 45 9.08 -7.05 -8.41
CA PHE A 45 9.22 -7.68 -7.11
C PHE A 45 9.91 -6.75 -6.10
N CYS A 46 11.02 -6.13 -6.48
CA CYS A 46 11.70 -5.13 -5.65
C CYS A 46 10.79 -3.94 -5.31
N LEU A 47 10.01 -3.45 -6.28
CA LEU A 47 9.06 -2.36 -6.05
C LEU A 47 7.95 -2.75 -5.06
N PHE A 48 7.34 -3.92 -5.22
CA PHE A 48 6.33 -4.40 -4.26
C PHE A 48 6.90 -4.54 -2.85
N TRP A 49 8.09 -5.13 -2.73
CA TRP A 49 8.73 -5.31 -1.42
C TRP A 49 9.16 -3.99 -0.79
N PHE A 50 9.61 -3.04 -1.60
CA PHE A 50 9.93 -1.69 -1.16
C PHE A 50 8.70 -0.95 -0.63
N CYS A 51 7.56 -1.06 -1.31
CA CYS A 51 6.29 -0.46 -0.86
C CYS A 51 5.76 -1.13 0.42
N LEU A 52 5.92 -2.45 0.55
CA LEU A 52 5.59 -3.18 1.78
C LEU A 52 6.41 -2.67 2.97
N GLY A 53 7.72 -2.53 2.80
CA GLY A 53 8.59 -1.92 3.81
C GLY A 53 8.22 -0.46 4.11
N GLY A 54 7.73 0.27 3.11
CA GLY A 54 7.21 1.62 3.28
C GLY A 54 5.96 1.68 4.12
N TRP A 55 5.01 0.77 3.92
CA TRP A 55 3.77 0.69 4.69
C TRP A 55 4.03 0.48 6.18
N LEU A 56 4.96 -0.40 6.54
CA LEU A 56 5.33 -0.66 7.95
C LEU A 56 5.90 0.58 8.66
N ALA A 57 6.57 1.47 7.92
CA ALA A 57 7.06 2.74 8.46
C ALA A 57 5.97 3.81 8.50
N MET A 58 5.10 3.88 7.50
CA MET A 58 4.04 4.89 7.40
C MET A 58 2.90 4.66 8.39
N ALA A 59 2.44 3.41 8.55
CA ALA A 59 1.28 3.09 9.36
C ALA A 59 1.35 3.64 10.82
N PRO A 60 2.44 3.44 11.58
CA PRO A 60 2.55 4.01 12.92
C PRO A 60 2.62 5.54 12.92
N THR A 61 3.44 6.13 12.05
CA THR A 61 3.63 7.59 11.96
C THR A 61 2.34 8.32 11.61
N ILE A 62 1.61 7.83 10.60
CA ILE A 62 0.34 8.42 10.19
C ILE A 62 -0.72 8.25 11.29
N THR A 63 -0.73 7.11 11.98
CA THR A 63 -1.66 6.91 13.10
C THR A 63 -1.37 7.90 14.24
N LEU A 64 -0.11 8.14 14.58
CA LEU A 64 0.28 9.15 15.57
C LEU A 64 -0.11 10.58 15.17
N CYS A 65 -0.02 10.93 13.88
CA CYS A 65 -0.41 12.26 13.41
C CYS A 65 -1.93 12.52 13.48
N PHE A 66 -2.77 11.49 13.39
CA PHE A 66 -4.22 11.65 13.29
C PHE A 66 -4.98 11.31 14.57
N PHE A 67 -4.38 10.54 15.47
CA PHE A 67 -5.00 10.05 16.69
C PHE A 67 -4.24 10.51 17.93
N ASN A 68 -4.96 10.65 19.05
CA ASN A 68 -4.38 11.08 20.31
C ASN A 68 -3.31 10.06 20.80
N PRO A 69 -2.09 10.49 21.17
CA PRO A 69 -1.01 9.60 21.61
C PRO A 69 -1.40 8.65 22.76
N ASP A 70 -2.26 9.10 23.67
CA ASP A 70 -2.70 8.30 24.83
C ASP A 70 -3.37 6.98 24.44
N ASN A 71 -4.07 6.98 23.29
CA ASN A 71 -4.76 5.79 22.76
C ASN A 71 -4.06 5.21 21.53
N TYR A 72 -2.78 5.55 21.30
CA TYR A 72 -2.04 5.14 20.11
C TYR A 72 -2.03 3.62 19.91
N ALA A 73 -1.75 2.84 20.97
CA ALA A 73 -1.67 1.38 20.86
C ALA A 73 -2.99 0.76 20.40
N GLN A 74 -4.13 1.27 20.89
CA GLN A 74 -5.45 0.79 20.49
C GLN A 74 -5.77 1.18 19.04
N ASN A 75 -5.53 2.45 18.67
CA ASN A 75 -5.79 2.94 17.31
C ASN A 75 -4.92 2.23 16.27
N TYR A 76 -3.64 2.05 16.57
CA TYR A 76 -2.72 1.31 15.70
C TYR A 76 -3.09 -0.18 15.62
N GLY A 77 -3.54 -0.78 16.72
CA GLY A 77 -4.08 -2.14 16.73
C GLY A 77 -5.26 -2.34 15.78
N ILE A 78 -6.18 -1.37 15.71
CA ILE A 78 -7.31 -1.39 14.75
C ILE A 78 -6.79 -1.31 13.31
N VAL A 79 -5.83 -0.42 13.02
CA VAL A 79 -5.21 -0.28 11.69
C VAL A 79 -4.53 -1.58 11.27
N PHE A 80 -3.78 -2.22 12.18
CA PHE A 80 -3.09 -3.48 11.90
C PHE A 80 -4.05 -4.66 11.72
N THR A 81 -5.17 -4.65 12.45
CA THR A 81 -6.25 -5.63 12.28
C THR A 81 -6.89 -5.51 10.90
N ALA A 82 -7.18 -4.28 10.45
CA ALA A 82 -7.70 -4.02 9.11
C ALA A 82 -6.72 -4.49 8.02
N TYR A 83 -5.41 -4.30 8.22
CA TYR A 83 -4.38 -4.85 7.33
C TYR A 83 -4.41 -6.38 7.28
N GLY A 84 -4.52 -7.05 8.43
CA GLY A 84 -4.62 -8.51 8.49
C GLY A 84 -5.86 -9.03 7.76
N VAL A 85 -7.03 -8.42 7.99
CA VAL A 85 -8.27 -8.77 7.28
C VAL A 85 -8.12 -8.54 5.77
N GLY A 86 -7.51 -7.42 5.36
CA GLY A 86 -7.21 -7.14 3.97
C GLY A 86 -6.30 -8.17 3.33
N ALA A 87 -5.27 -8.65 4.03
CA ALA A 87 -4.38 -9.70 3.56
C ALA A 87 -5.11 -11.05 3.36
N LEU A 88 -5.99 -11.41 4.29
CA LEU A 88 -6.82 -12.62 4.17
C LEU A 88 -7.77 -12.53 2.97
N ILE A 89 -8.50 -11.42 2.83
CA ILE A 89 -9.42 -11.21 1.71
C ILE A 89 -8.65 -11.17 0.38
N GLY A 90 -7.52 -10.45 0.33
CA GLY A 90 -6.69 -10.33 -0.86
C GLY A 90 -6.11 -11.65 -1.33
N THR A 91 -5.62 -12.49 -0.41
CA THR A 91 -5.11 -13.83 -0.73
C THR A 91 -6.22 -14.76 -1.22
N LEU A 92 -7.39 -14.73 -0.58
CA LEU A 92 -8.56 -15.51 -1.01
C LEU A 92 -9.04 -15.09 -2.41
N LEU A 93 -9.18 -13.78 -2.66
CA LEU A 93 -9.56 -13.25 -3.97
C LEU A 93 -8.54 -13.61 -5.04
N THR A 94 -7.24 -13.52 -4.73
CA THR A 94 -6.16 -13.92 -5.64
C THR A 94 -6.28 -15.39 -6.04
N GLY A 95 -6.55 -16.27 -5.07
CA GLY A 95 -6.79 -17.69 -5.32
C GLY A 95 -8.00 -17.91 -6.24
N ARG A 96 -9.14 -17.28 -5.93
CA ARG A 96 -10.36 -17.40 -6.74
C ARG A 96 -10.19 -16.86 -8.16
N ILE A 97 -9.46 -15.76 -8.34
CA ILE A 97 -9.16 -15.21 -9.66
C ILE A 97 -8.32 -16.19 -10.48
N ARG A 98 -7.32 -16.83 -9.86
CA ARG A 98 -6.54 -17.89 -10.51
C ARG A 98 -7.43 -19.06 -10.92
N ASP A 99 -8.32 -19.51 -10.02
CA ASP A 99 -9.19 -20.66 -10.28
C ASP A 99 -10.18 -20.42 -11.43
N LEU A 100 -10.72 -19.19 -11.53
CA LEU A 100 -11.70 -18.83 -12.55
C LEU A 100 -11.09 -18.51 -13.91
N PHE A 101 -9.98 -17.76 -13.93
CA PHE A 101 -9.39 -17.24 -15.17
C PHE A 101 -8.16 -18.04 -15.64
N GLY A 102 -7.64 -18.96 -14.82
CA GLY A 102 -6.45 -19.77 -15.12
C GLY A 102 -5.14 -18.99 -15.16
N SER A 103 -5.16 -17.67 -14.96
CA SER A 103 -3.99 -16.78 -15.06
C SER A 103 -3.95 -15.75 -13.94
N TYR A 104 -2.74 -15.46 -13.46
CA TYR A 104 -2.47 -14.45 -12.44
C TYR A 104 -2.50 -13.01 -12.97
N ASN A 105 -2.50 -12.80 -14.28
CA ASN A 105 -2.46 -11.46 -14.86
C ASN A 105 -3.66 -10.60 -14.41
N TYR A 106 -4.81 -11.23 -14.20
CA TYR A 106 -6.02 -10.56 -13.73
C TYR A 106 -5.92 -10.01 -12.30
N VAL A 107 -5.06 -10.60 -11.47
CA VAL A 107 -4.83 -10.14 -10.10
C VAL A 107 -4.14 -8.77 -10.11
N PHE A 108 -3.21 -8.54 -11.05
CA PHE A 108 -2.53 -7.25 -11.16
C PHE A 108 -3.45 -6.11 -11.60
N TYR A 109 -4.46 -6.38 -12.43
CA TYR A 109 -5.48 -5.38 -12.77
C TYR A 109 -6.35 -5.00 -11.56
N LEU A 110 -6.76 -5.99 -10.76
CA LEU A 110 -7.49 -5.73 -9.52
C LEU A 110 -6.63 -4.93 -8.52
N MET A 111 -5.37 -5.30 -8.35
CA MET A 111 -4.42 -4.58 -7.50
C MET A 111 -4.21 -3.14 -7.97
N ALA A 112 -4.08 -2.92 -9.28
CA ALA A 112 -3.98 -1.59 -9.86
C ALA A 112 -5.23 -0.75 -9.56
N PHE A 113 -6.43 -1.34 -9.71
CA PHE A 113 -7.68 -0.67 -9.35
C PHE A 113 -7.74 -0.29 -7.86
N LEU A 114 -7.35 -1.19 -6.97
CA LEU A 114 -7.27 -0.95 -5.53
C LEU A 114 -6.24 0.15 -5.18
N ALA A 115 -5.11 0.18 -5.89
CA ALA A 115 -4.08 1.21 -5.70
C ALA A 115 -4.59 2.59 -6.16
N LEU A 116 -5.32 2.69 -7.28
CA LEU A 116 -5.97 3.93 -7.71
C LEU A 116 -6.99 4.43 -6.68
N LEU A 117 -7.84 3.54 -6.16
CA LEU A 117 -8.75 3.89 -5.06
C LEU A 117 -7.97 4.36 -3.83
N GLY A 118 -6.88 3.69 -3.48
CA GLY A 118 -5.98 4.08 -2.40
C GLY A 118 -5.42 5.50 -2.56
N ILE A 119 -5.03 5.89 -3.78
CA ILE A 119 -4.57 7.26 -4.08
C ILE A 119 -5.70 8.27 -3.83
N VAL A 120 -6.90 8.01 -4.34
CA VAL A 120 -8.05 8.91 -4.17
C VAL A 120 -8.38 9.07 -2.68
N ILE A 121 -8.44 7.95 -1.94
CA ILE A 121 -8.71 7.95 -0.50
C ILE A 121 -7.61 8.69 0.26
N ALA A 122 -6.34 8.47 -0.07
CA ALA A 122 -5.22 9.16 0.56
C ALA A 122 -5.30 10.68 0.34
N GLN A 123 -5.61 11.12 -0.88
CA GLN A 123 -5.71 12.55 -1.21
C GLN A 123 -6.91 13.24 -0.53
N VAL A 124 -8.00 12.52 -0.29
CA VAL A 124 -9.20 13.07 0.36
C VAL A 124 -9.09 13.04 1.88
N LEU A 125 -8.68 11.90 2.46
CA LEU A 125 -8.71 11.68 3.91
C LEU A 125 -7.41 12.06 4.61
N LEU A 126 -6.25 11.76 4.02
CA LEU A 126 -4.94 12.04 4.65
C LEU A 126 -4.46 13.47 4.41
N LYS A 127 -5.15 14.26 3.58
CA LYS A 127 -4.84 15.67 3.36
C LYS A 127 -5.18 16.55 4.56
N ARG A 128 -6.15 16.13 5.38
CA ARG A 128 -6.61 16.88 6.56
C ARG A 128 -5.78 16.49 7.78
N GLU A 129 -4.55 16.98 7.85
CA GLU A 129 -3.79 16.98 9.09
C GLU A 129 -4.61 17.78 10.13
N ARG A 130 -5.17 17.11 11.15
CA ARG A 130 -5.44 17.82 12.39
C ARG A 130 -4.04 18.10 12.95
N VAL A 131 -3.55 19.32 12.74
CA VAL A 131 -2.49 19.84 13.58
C VAL A 131 -2.97 19.58 15.00
N ALA A 132 -2.29 18.70 15.72
CA ALA A 132 -2.47 18.59 17.15
C ALA A 132 -2.06 19.97 17.69
N GLU A 133 -3.04 20.83 17.91
CA GLU A 133 -2.85 21.93 18.83
C GLU A 133 -2.66 21.30 20.21
N ILE A 134 -1.61 21.76 20.88
CA ILE A 134 -1.15 21.51 22.26
C ILE A 134 0.00 20.51 22.34
#